data_AF-R6DF34-F1
#
_entry.id   AF-R6DF34-F1
#
_cell.length_a   1.000
_cell.length_b   1.000
_cell.length_c   1.000
_cell.angle_alpha   90.00
_cell.angle_beta   90.00
_cell.angle_gamma   90.00
#
_symmetry.space_group_name_H-M   'P 1'
#
loop_
_entity.id
_entity.type
_entity.pdbx_description
1 polymer ?
#
loop_
_entity_poly.entity_id
_entity_poly.type
_entity_poly.pdbx_seq_one_letter_code
_entity_poly.pdbx_strand_id
1 'polypeptide(L)'
;MSLEWKTDKIVSQTENTVYAYIENICEHNDIEYYYEARLVKSLFPPKLRGLCRELYECVDAFSPFLADEIEGQIRQYQLKLEDNNLPVFRLEIHEDYIHFFVKYPTANGFLDNYP
;
A
#
# COMPACT_ATOMS: atom_id res chain seq x y z
N MET A 1 -13.03 12.32 9.54
CA MET A 1 -12.48 12.20 10.91
C MET A 1 -10.98 12.15 10.72
N SER A 2 -10.26 13.24 10.98
CA SER A 2 -8.86 13.39 10.58
C SER A 2 -7.98 12.56 11.52
N LEU A 3 -7.54 11.39 11.06
CA LEU A 3 -6.56 10.58 11.78
C LEU A 3 -5.17 11.15 11.47
N GLU A 4 -4.63 11.97 12.37
CA GLU A 4 -3.27 12.52 12.24
C GLU A 4 -2.23 11.46 12.68
N TRP A 5 -2.08 10.40 11.89
CA TRP A 5 -0.97 9.47 12.05
C TRP A 5 0.33 10.19 11.65
N LYS A 6 1.21 10.46 12.60
CA LYS A 6 2.45 11.18 12.26
C LYS A 6 3.55 10.25 11.76
N THR A 7 3.56 9.00 12.21
CA THR A 7 4.59 8.00 11.89
C THR A 7 4.01 6.60 12.00
N ASP A 8 4.51 5.66 11.20
CA ASP A 8 4.21 4.23 11.32
C ASP A 8 5.32 3.42 10.60
N LYS A 9 5.15 2.09 10.56
CA LYS A 9 5.96 1.15 9.82
C LYS A 9 5.07 0.29 8.95
N ILE A 10 5.54 0.02 7.73
CA ILE A 10 4.93 -1.02 6.89
C ILE A 10 5.63 -2.33 7.19
N VAL A 11 4.85 -3.34 7.56
CA VAL A 11 5.33 -4.68 7.90
C VAL A 11 4.65 -5.74 7.04
N SER A 12 5.39 -6.80 6.71
CA SER A 12 4.83 -8.04 6.19
C SER A 12 4.42 -8.93 7.36
N GLN A 13 3.14 -9.27 7.45
CA GLN A 13 2.68 -10.19 8.50
C GLN A 13 3.15 -11.63 8.23
N THR A 14 3.24 -12.03 6.96
CA THR A 14 3.66 -13.37 6.57
C THR A 14 5.12 -13.63 6.90
N GLU A 15 5.99 -12.65 6.67
CA GLU A 15 7.42 -12.75 6.95
C GLU A 15 7.83 -12.16 8.30
N ASN A 16 6.87 -11.61 9.05
CA ASN A 16 7.08 -10.90 10.32
C ASN A 16 8.26 -9.92 10.27
N THR A 17 8.33 -9.13 9.19
CA THR A 17 9.49 -8.29 8.86
C THR A 17 9.06 -6.86 8.53
N VAL A 18 9.84 -5.88 8.99
CA VAL A 18 9.64 -4.46 8.68
C VAL A 18 10.18 -4.13 7.30
N TYR A 19 9.34 -3.55 6.45
CA TYR A 19 9.67 -3.17 5.09
C TYR A 19 9.82 -1.67 4.88
N ALA A 20 9.22 -0.82 5.72
CA ALA A 20 9.47 0.61 5.66
C ALA A 20 9.21 1.29 7.00
N TYR A 21 9.89 2.43 7.19
CA TYR A 21 9.59 3.43 8.21
C TYR A 21 9.06 4.66 7.48
N ILE A 22 7.90 5.16 7.91
CA ILE A 22 7.19 6.25 7.24
C ILE A 22 6.79 7.33 8.24
N GLU A 23 6.71 8.57 7.75
CA GLU A 23 6.34 9.74 8.54
C GLU A 23 5.46 10.72 7.76
N ASN A 24 4.90 11.71 8.44
CA ASN A 24 4.01 12.73 7.87
C ASN A 24 2.85 12.09 7.09
N ILE A 25 2.21 11.07 7.66
CA ILE A 25 1.12 10.37 7.00
C ILE A 25 -0.08 11.31 6.92
N CYS A 26 -0.54 11.56 5.71
CA CYS A 26 -1.67 12.45 5.44
C CYS A 26 -2.65 11.78 4.49
N GLU A 27 -3.95 11.92 4.78
CA GLU A 27 -4.99 11.51 3.85
C GLU A 27 -5.02 12.46 2.67
N HIS A 28 -5.15 11.91 1.46
CA HIS A 28 -5.28 12.70 0.25
C HIS A 28 -6.69 13.31 0.21
N ASN A 29 -6.79 14.64 0.05
CA ASN A 29 -8.06 15.37 0.23
C ASN A 29 -9.19 14.94 -0.70
N ASP A 30 -8.87 14.33 -1.84
CA ASP A 30 -9.81 14.01 -2.91
C ASP A 30 -10.15 12.51 -3.02
N ILE A 31 -9.48 11.65 -2.24
CA ILE A 31 -9.62 10.20 -2.35
C ILE A 31 -9.71 9.58 -0.95
N GLU A 32 -10.90 9.08 -0.60
CA GLU A 32 -11.13 8.43 0.70
C GLU A 32 -10.17 7.25 0.90
N TYR A 33 -9.66 7.12 2.13
CA TYR A 33 -8.78 6.02 2.55
C TYR A 33 -7.44 5.92 1.80
N TYR A 34 -7.09 6.93 1.00
CA TYR A 34 -5.82 7.02 0.30
C TYR A 34 -4.89 7.96 1.07
N TYR A 35 -3.67 7.49 1.33
CA TYR A 35 -2.71 8.18 2.17
C TYR A 35 -1.39 8.36 1.44
N GLU A 36 -0.79 9.52 1.65
CA GLU A 36 0.60 9.78 1.35
C GLU A 36 1.42 9.74 2.64
N ALA A 37 2.63 9.21 2.56
CA ALA A 37 3.59 9.30 3.64
C ALA A 37 5.01 9.48 3.11
N ARG A 38 5.81 10.26 3.82
CA ARG A 38 7.24 10.37 3.55
C ARG A 38 7.94 9.07 3.93
N LEU A 39 8.78 8.58 3.02
CA LEU A 39 9.56 7.37 3.20
C LEU A 39 10.88 7.69 3.90
N VAL A 40 10.97 7.42 5.20
CA VAL A 40 12.19 7.68 5.99
C VAL A 40 13.26 6.63 5.71
N LYS A 41 12.84 5.37 5.65
CA LYS A 41 13.74 4.25 5.36
C LYS A 41 12.97 3.16 4.66
N SER A 42 13.56 2.67 3.57
CA SER A 42 12.96 1.65 2.73
C SER A 42 13.75 0.36 2.77
N LEU A 43 13.07 -0.73 3.12
CA LEU A 43 13.58 -2.09 3.25
C LEU A 43 12.75 -3.08 2.41
N PHE A 44 11.89 -2.58 1.52
CA PHE A 44 11.07 -3.45 0.65
C PHE A 44 11.96 -4.38 -0.18
N PRO A 45 11.65 -5.69 -0.21
CA PRO A 45 12.39 -6.62 -1.04
C PRO A 45 12.24 -6.25 -2.52
N PRO A 46 13.28 -6.46 -3.35
CA PRO A 46 13.23 -6.10 -4.77
C PRO A 46 12.04 -6.70 -5.52
N LYS A 47 11.64 -7.92 -5.14
CA LYS A 47 10.47 -8.59 -5.71
C LYS A 47 9.17 -7.82 -5.45
N LEU A 48 8.93 -7.40 -4.21
CA LEU A 48 7.72 -6.64 -3.87
C LEU A 48 7.69 -5.28 -4.57
N ARG A 49 8.84 -4.59 -4.63
CA ARG A 49 8.95 -3.33 -5.40
C ARG A 49 8.61 -3.52 -6.88
N GLY A 50 9.10 -4.62 -7.48
CA GLY A 50 8.77 -4.99 -8.85
C GLY A 50 7.27 -5.18 -9.04
N LEU A 51 6.65 -5.99 -8.18
CA LEU A 51 5.20 -6.24 -8.22
C LEU A 51 4.39 -4.94 -8.06
N CYS A 52 4.73 -4.06 -7.12
CA CYS A 52 4.05 -2.78 -6.94
C CYS A 52 4.13 -1.90 -8.20
N ARG A 53 5.30 -1.85 -8.86
CA ARG A 53 5.47 -1.10 -10.11
C ARG A 53 4.70 -1.73 -11.26
N GLU A 54 4.78 -3.05 -11.42
CA GLU A 54 4.07 -3.77 -12.48
C GLU A 54 2.54 -3.63 -12.31
N LEU A 55 2.03 -3.62 -11.07
CA LEU A 55 0.62 -3.37 -10.81
C LEU A 55 0.20 -1.98 -11.29
N TYR A 56 0.97 -0.95 -10.97
CA TYR A 56 0.71 0.42 -11.43
C TYR A 56 0.66 0.49 -12.96
N GLU A 57 1.64 -0.11 -13.64
CA GLU A 57 1.70 -0.18 -15.11
C GLU A 57 0.51 -0.96 -15.71
N CYS A 58 0.04 -2.03 -15.06
CA CYS A 58 -1.09 -2.83 -15.52
C CYS A 58 -2.43 -2.09 -15.40
N VAL A 59 -2.60 -1.32 -14.31
CA VAL A 59 -3.78 -0.49 -14.10
C VAL A 59 -3.82 0.63 -15.16
N ASP A 60 -2.67 1.25 -15.46
CA ASP A 60 -2.57 2.28 -16.50
C ASP A 60 -2.83 1.71 -17.91
N ALA A 61 -2.32 0.51 -18.19
CA ALA A 61 -2.50 -0.17 -19.48
C ALA A 61 -3.87 -0.88 -19.64
N PHE A 62 -4.80 -0.73 -18.69
CA PHE A 62 -6.11 -1.41 -18.66
C PHE A 62 -6.03 -2.93 -18.87
N SER A 63 -5.07 -3.60 -18.22
CA SER A 63 -4.91 -5.06 -18.26
C SER A 63 -5.42 -5.71 -16.96
N PRO A 64 -6.75 -5.88 -16.79
CA PRO A 64 -7.34 -6.27 -15.51
C PRO A 64 -6.95 -7.67 -15.04
N PHE A 65 -6.74 -8.61 -15.97
CA PHE A 65 -6.34 -9.98 -15.64
C PHE A 65 -4.93 -10.02 -15.01
N LEU A 66 -4.00 -9.26 -15.59
CA LEU A 66 -2.62 -9.22 -15.08
C LEU A 66 -2.54 -8.44 -13.77
N ALA A 67 -3.34 -7.37 -13.63
CA ALA A 67 -3.46 -6.63 -12.38
C ALA A 67 -3.94 -7.52 -11.22
N ASP A 68 -4.98 -8.34 -11.44
CA ASP A 68 -5.51 -9.26 -10.42
C ASP A 68 -4.48 -10.31 -9.98
N GLU A 69 -3.72 -10.88 -10.93
CA GLU A 69 -2.65 -11.84 -10.63
C GLU A 69 -1.52 -11.21 -9.79
N ILE A 70 -1.11 -9.98 -10.13
CA ILE A 70 -0.08 -9.25 -9.39
C ILE A 70 -0.59 -8.84 -8.00
N GLU A 71 -1.83 -8.36 -7.88
CA GLU A 71 -2.46 -8.06 -6.60
C GLU A 71 -2.48 -9.30 -5.70
N GLY A 72 -2.82 -10.47 -6.25
CA GLY A 72 -2.76 -11.75 -5.55
C GLY A 72 -1.36 -12.08 -5.00
N GLN A 73 -0.30 -11.80 -5.77
CA GLN A 73 1.08 -11.97 -5.32
C GLN A 73 1.49 -10.98 -4.22
N ILE A 74 1.12 -9.70 -4.36
CA ILE A 74 1.38 -8.68 -3.32
C ILE A 74 0.65 -9.05 -2.02
N ARG A 75 -0.57 -9.61 -2.12
CA ARG A 75 -1.37 -10.00 -0.94
C ARG A 75 -0.71 -11.09 -0.11
N GLN A 76 0.16 -11.93 -0.68
CA GLN A 76 0.90 -12.95 0.07
C GLN A 76 1.79 -12.35 1.16
N TYR A 77 2.18 -11.08 1.03
CA TYR A 77 2.97 -10.36 2.04
C TYR A 77 2.12 -9.87 3.22
N GLN A 78 0.78 -9.81 3.07
CA GLN A 78 -0.14 -9.31 4.10
C GLN A 78 0.37 -8.00 4.71
N LEU A 79 0.55 -6.99 3.87
CA LEU A 79 1.12 -5.71 4.28
C LEU A 79 0.17 -4.97 5.23
N LYS A 80 0.72 -4.41 6.31
CA LYS A 80 -0.03 -3.56 7.22
C LYS A 80 0.82 -2.43 7.79
N LEU A 81 0.14 -1.39 8.25
CA LEU A 81 0.64 -0.44 9.24
C LEU A 81 0.70 -1.14 10.61
N GLU A 82 1.86 -1.16 11.25
CA GLU A 82 2.09 -1.89 12.50
C GLU A 82 1.37 -1.23 13.67
N ASP A 83 1.58 0.08 13.86
CA ASP A 83 1.12 0.80 15.04
C ASP A 83 -0.39 1.07 14.97
N ASN A 84 -0.90 1.40 13.77
CA ASN A 84 -2.33 1.63 13.55
C ASN A 84 -3.12 0.34 13.26
N ASN A 85 -2.44 -0.78 13.05
CA ASN A 85 -3.04 -2.08 12.75
C ASN A 85 -4.05 -2.04 11.58
N LEU A 86 -3.68 -1.32 10.52
CA LEU A 86 -4.48 -1.18 9.31
C LEU A 86 -3.81 -1.87 8.12
N PRO A 87 -4.57 -2.56 7.26
CA PRO A 87 -4.00 -3.16 6.06
C PRO A 87 -3.47 -2.09 5.10
N VAL A 88 -2.53 -2.50 4.24
CA VAL A 88 -1.96 -1.65 3.18
C VAL A 88 -2.29 -2.29 1.83
N PHE A 89 -3.03 -1.56 1.00
CA PHE A 89 -3.42 -1.97 -0.35
C PHE A 89 -2.88 -1.00 -1.39
N ARG A 90 -2.70 -1.49 -2.62
CA ARG A 90 -2.21 -0.72 -3.78
C ARG A 90 -1.06 0.22 -3.42
N LEU A 91 -0.03 -0.37 -2.81
CA LEU A 91 1.15 0.35 -2.38
C LEU A 91 1.95 0.83 -3.59
N GLU A 92 2.15 2.14 -3.68
CA GLU A 92 3.01 2.80 -4.65
C GLU A 92 4.27 3.28 -3.92
N ILE A 93 5.44 2.93 -4.46
CA ILE A 93 6.73 3.20 -3.81
C ILE A 93 7.55 4.13 -4.70
N HIS A 94 7.74 5.36 -4.24
CA HIS A 94 8.60 6.35 -4.88
C HIS A 94 9.93 6.47 -4.12
N GLU A 95 10.81 7.37 -4.55
CA GLU A 95 12.12 7.56 -3.91
C GLU A 95 11.98 8.10 -2.47
N ASP A 96 11.21 9.17 -2.29
CA ASP A 96 11.10 9.89 -1.01
C ASP A 96 9.74 9.75 -0.31
N TYR A 97 8.75 9.16 -0.97
CA TYR A 97 7.39 9.02 -0.44
C TYR A 97 6.73 7.74 -0.94
N ILE A 98 5.61 7.41 -0.34
CA ILE A 98 4.75 6.30 -0.74
C ILE A 98 3.30 6.76 -0.78
N HIS A 99 2.51 6.07 -1.60
CA HIS A 99 1.06 6.14 -1.55
C HIS A 99 0.47 4.78 -1.26
N PHE A 100 -0.63 4.73 -0.54
CA PHE A 100 -1.32 3.49 -0.24
C PHE A 100 -2.77 3.71 0.18
N PHE A 101 -3.57 2.67 0.05
CA PHE A 101 -4.89 2.62 0.63
C PHE A 101 -4.92 1.82 1.93
N VAL A 102 -5.76 2.24 2.89
CA VAL A 102 -6.08 1.44 4.09
C VAL A 102 -7.39 0.66 3.96
N LYS A 103 -8.09 0.82 2.84
CA LYS A 103 -9.22 -0.01 2.41
C LYS A 103 -9.07 -0.40 0.95
N TYR A 104 -9.49 -1.60 0.58
CA TYR A 104 -9.35 -2.07 -0.79
C TYR A 104 -10.31 -1.32 -1.73
N PRO A 105 -9.82 -0.55 -2.71
CA PRO A 105 -10.67 0.19 -3.63
C PRO A 105 -11.25 -0.71 -4.73
N THR A 106 -12.54 -0.54 -5.01
CA THR A 106 -13.30 -1.28 -6.02
C THR A 106 -14.12 -0.31 -6.89
N ALA A 107 -14.70 -0.80 -7.99
CA ALA A 107 -15.60 0.00 -8.82
C ALA A 107 -16.85 0.52 -8.07
N ASN A 108 -17.23 -0.10 -6.95
CA ASN A 108 -18.44 0.22 -6.19
C ASN A 108 -18.14 0.84 -4.81
N GLY A 109 -16.93 1.33 -4.57
CA GLY A 109 -16.49 1.88 -3.28
C GLY A 109 -15.35 1.07 -2.66
N PHE A 110 -15.35 0.93 -1.34
CA PHE A 110 -14.22 0.36 -0.60
C PHE A 110 -14.60 -0.87 0.23
N LEU A 111 -13.72 -1.86 0.26
CA LEU A 111 -13.85 -3.05 1.10
C LEU A 111 -12.79 -3.03 2.20
N ASP A 112 -13.10 -3.59 3.37
CA ASP A 112 -12.11 -3.73 4.45
C ASP A 112 -11.01 -4.75 4.09
N ASN A 113 -11.31 -5.67 3.15
CA ASN A 113 -10.39 -6.70 2.69
C ASN A 113 -10.53 -6.91 1.18
N TYR A 114 -9.45 -7.38 0.56
CA TYR A 114 -9.48 -7.89 -0.82
C TYR A 114 -10.38 -9.15 -0.89
N PRO A 115 -11.27 -9.25 -1.90
CA PRO A 115 -12.23 -10.36 -2.03
C PRO A 115 -11.60 -11.75 -2.26
#